data_AF-A0A662RL33-F1
#
_entry.id   AF-A0A662RL33-F1
#
_cell.length_a   1.000
_cell.length_b   1.000
_cell.length_c   1.000
_cell.angle_alpha   90.00
_cell.angle_beta   90.00
_cell.angle_gamma   90.00
#
_symmetry.space_group_name_H-M   'P 1'
#
loop_
_entity.id
_entity.type
_entity.pdbx_description
1 polymer ?
#
loop_
_entity_poly.entity_id
_entity_poly.type
_entity_poly.pdbx_seq_one_letter_code
_entity_poly.pdbx_strand_id
1 'polypeptide(L)'
;MEKIKDILIECARIYNRVWREALGERDYDEVSMEEIEKIEDKAHKKIRNFLDDKSVKDWEFVDTYCNCGGTPFPRDDAMVGVGATNGRGIFAPGVRIGDTIVCICCGAIH
;
A
#
# COMPACT_ATOMS: atom_id res chain seq x y z
N MET A 1 -9.63 -0.33 -21.04
CA MET A 1 -9.95 -0.67 -19.64
C MET A 1 -8.70 -1.22 -19.00
N GLU A 2 -8.07 -0.48 -18.08
CA GLU A 2 -7.08 -1.07 -17.17
C GLU A 2 -7.76 -2.15 -16.32
N LYS A 3 -7.05 -3.24 -16.00
CA LYS A 3 -7.62 -4.28 -15.14
C LYS A 3 -7.63 -3.76 -13.71
N ILE A 4 -8.69 -4.04 -12.93
CA ILE A 4 -8.80 -3.64 -11.51
C ILE A 4 -7.54 -4.00 -10.71
N LYS A 5 -6.95 -5.16 -11.01
CA LYS A 5 -5.69 -5.60 -10.40
C LYS A 5 -4.53 -4.63 -10.66
N ASP A 6 -4.42 -4.06 -11.85
CA ASP A 6 -3.36 -3.11 -12.20
C ASP A 6 -3.54 -1.79 -11.42
N ILE A 7 -4.79 -1.32 -11.29
CA ILE A 7 -5.15 -0.15 -10.48
C ILE A 7 -4.77 -0.37 -9.01
N LEU A 8 -5.15 -1.51 -8.45
CA LEU A 8 -4.85 -1.87 -7.06
C LEU A 8 -3.35 -2.00 -6.80
N ILE A 9 -2.60 -2.62 -7.72
CA ILE A 9 -1.13 -2.72 -7.61
C ILE A 9 -0.51 -1.31 -7.66
N GLU A 10 -1.05 -0.40 -8.48
CA GLU A 10 -0.57 0.99 -8.51
C GLU A 10 -0.85 1.73 -7.20
N CYS A 11 -1.97 1.47 -6.52
CA CYS A 11 -2.20 1.99 -5.15
C CYS A 11 -1.08 1.55 -4.18
N ALA A 12 -0.69 0.27 -4.23
CA ALA A 12 0.43 -0.22 -3.41
C ALA A 12 1.76 0.45 -3.78
N ARG A 13 2.01 0.72 -5.06
CA ARG A 13 3.22 1.46 -5.50
C ARG A 13 3.22 2.91 -5.02
N ILE A 14 2.08 3.59 -5.06
CA ILE A 14 1.93 4.96 -4.54
C ILE A 14 2.25 4.98 -3.05
N TYR A 15 1.68 4.04 -2.29
CA TYR A 15 1.92 3.91 -0.85
C TYR A 15 3.43 3.76 -0.55
N ASN A 16 4.08 2.79 -1.20
CA ASN A 16 5.52 2.55 -1.02
C ASN A 16 6.39 3.74 -1.44
N ARG A 17 6.03 4.45 -2.52
CA ARG A 17 6.75 5.65 -2.95
C ARG A 17 6.68 6.77 -1.91
N VAL A 18 5.53 6.98 -1.29
CA VAL A 18 5.37 7.98 -0.22
C VAL A 18 6.25 7.64 0.98
N TRP A 19 6.25 6.37 1.39
CA TRP A 19 7.12 5.88 2.47
C TRP A 19 8.60 6.01 2.14
N ARG A 20 9.01 5.69 0.91
CA ARG A 20 10.38 5.86 0.42
C ARG A 20 10.84 7.32 0.47
N GLU A 21 10.01 8.23 -0.05
CA GLU A 21 10.27 9.68 -0.03
C GLU A 21 10.44 10.19 1.41
N ALA A 22 9.66 9.66 2.35
CA ALA A 22 9.67 10.10 3.74
C ALA A 22 10.85 9.54 4.56
N LEU A 23 11.19 8.27 4.36
CA LEU A 23 12.31 7.62 5.04
C LEU A 23 13.66 8.12 4.53
N GLY A 24 13.80 8.31 3.21
CA GLY A 24 15.09 8.58 2.61
C GLY A 24 16.08 7.43 2.89
N GLU A 25 17.13 7.73 3.66
CA GLU A 25 18.13 6.75 4.11
C GLU A 25 17.82 6.12 5.48
N ARG A 26 16.81 6.64 6.20
CA ARG A 26 16.41 6.15 7.53
C ARG A 26 15.79 4.76 7.47
N ASP A 27 15.90 4.04 8.58
CA ASP A 27 15.15 2.80 8.79
C ASP A 27 13.77 3.08 9.38
N TYR A 28 12.82 2.16 9.18
CA TYR A 28 11.42 2.34 9.63
C TYR A 28 11.31 2.53 11.15
N ASP A 29 12.13 1.80 11.91
CA ASP A 29 12.14 1.84 13.38
C ASP A 29 12.64 3.19 13.93
N GLU A 30 13.20 4.05 13.08
CA GLU A 30 13.65 5.40 13.43
C GLU A 30 12.55 6.46 13.25
N VAL A 31 11.35 6.06 12.80
CA VAL A 31 10.22 6.98 12.56
C VAL A 31 9.31 7.03 13.79
N SER A 32 9.08 8.24 14.30
CA SER A 32 8.15 8.45 15.41
C SER A 32 6.70 8.20 14.99
N MET A 33 5.83 7.85 15.94
CA MET A 33 4.40 7.62 15.66
C MET A 33 3.72 8.83 14.98
N GLU A 34 4.07 10.05 15.39
CA GLU A 34 3.53 11.27 14.77
C GLU A 34 3.97 11.44 13.30
N GLU A 35 5.21 11.05 12.98
CA GLU A 35 5.67 11.02 11.60
C GLU A 35 4.98 9.91 10.80
N ILE A 36 4.78 8.72 11.38
CA ILE A 36 4.05 7.61 10.76
C ILE A 36 2.64 8.10 10.36
N GLU A 37 1.90 8.72 11.27
CA GLU A 37 0.56 9.26 10.99
C GLU A 37 0.56 10.26 9.82
N LYS A 38 1.54 11.18 9.77
CA LYS A 38 1.67 12.15 8.68
C LYS A 38 1.99 11.47 7.34
N ILE A 39 2.81 10.43 7.35
CA ILE A 39 3.18 9.68 6.14
C ILE A 39 1.97 8.89 5.64
N GLU A 40 1.24 8.22 6.54
CA GLU A 40 -0.01 7.51 6.24
C GLU A 40 -1.07 8.44 5.64
N ASP A 41 -1.33 9.58 6.26
CA ASP A 41 -2.27 10.58 5.75
C ASP A 41 -1.89 11.05 4.33
N LYS A 42 -0.60 11.30 4.10
CA LYS A 42 -0.09 11.67 2.77
C LYS A 42 -0.27 10.53 1.76
N ALA A 43 -0.02 9.29 2.16
CA ALA A 43 -0.16 8.11 1.31
C ALA A 43 -1.64 7.88 0.93
N HIS A 44 -2.54 7.87 1.92
CA HIS A 44 -3.97 7.75 1.71
C HIS A 44 -4.53 8.86 0.81
N LYS A 45 -4.09 10.10 1.01
CA LYS A 45 -4.47 11.22 0.14
C LYS A 45 -4.01 11.03 -1.30
N LYS A 46 -2.77 10.58 -1.53
CA LYS A 46 -2.27 10.32 -2.90
C LYS A 46 -3.03 9.16 -3.58
N ILE A 47 -3.33 8.09 -2.84
CA ILE A 47 -4.11 6.95 -3.36
C ILE A 47 -5.52 7.41 -3.73
N ARG A 48 -6.19 8.17 -2.86
CA ARG A 48 -7.53 8.72 -3.10
C ARG A 48 -7.55 9.55 -4.39
N ASN A 49 -6.64 10.52 -4.52
CA ASN A 49 -6.54 11.35 -5.72
C ASN A 49 -6.34 10.50 -6.99
N PHE A 50 -5.48 9.48 -6.93
CA PHE A 50 -5.27 8.57 -8.06
C PHE A 50 -6.54 7.80 -8.45
N LEU A 51 -7.28 7.26 -7.47
CA LEU A 51 -8.54 6.54 -7.73
C LEU A 51 -9.62 7.48 -8.28
N ASP A 52 -9.69 8.72 -7.78
CA ASP A 52 -10.58 9.76 -8.27
C ASP A 52 -10.24 10.15 -9.71
N ASP A 53 -8.95 10.35 -10.04
CA ASP A 53 -8.46 10.64 -11.39
C ASP A 53 -8.78 9.51 -12.38
N LYS A 54 -8.75 8.26 -11.89
CA LYS A 54 -9.13 7.07 -12.66
C LYS A 54 -10.65 6.85 -12.71
N SER A 55 -11.44 7.72 -12.07
CA SER A 55 -12.90 7.61 -11.95
C SER A 55 -13.36 6.24 -11.40
N VAL A 56 -12.57 5.66 -10.50
CA VAL A 56 -12.90 4.40 -9.84
C VAL A 56 -13.98 4.67 -8.79
N LYS A 57 -15.05 3.87 -8.82
CA LYS A 57 -16.13 3.90 -7.82
C LYS A 57 -16.04 2.67 -6.92
N ASP A 58 -16.78 2.69 -5.81
CA ASP A 58 -16.96 1.56 -4.90
C ASP A 58 -15.63 1.00 -4.36
N TRP A 59 -14.75 1.92 -3.94
CA TRP A 59 -13.49 1.60 -3.32
C TRP A 59 -13.45 2.05 -1.85
N GLU A 60 -12.66 1.36 -1.04
CA GLU A 60 -12.45 1.70 0.37
C GLU A 60 -11.06 1.26 0.85
N PHE A 61 -10.56 1.94 1.88
CA PHE A 61 -9.43 1.46 2.66
C PHE A 61 -9.93 0.39 3.63
N VAL A 62 -9.21 -0.72 3.71
CA VAL A 62 -9.59 -1.89 4.51
C VAL A 62 -8.36 -2.50 5.17
N ASP A 63 -8.57 -3.27 6.23
CA ASP A 63 -7.54 -4.18 6.71
C ASP A 63 -7.64 -5.50 5.92
N THR A 64 -6.50 -6.03 5.51
CA THR A 64 -6.40 -7.30 4.80
C THR A 64 -5.43 -8.24 5.48
N TYR A 65 -5.76 -9.53 5.50
CA TYR A 65 -4.88 -10.54 6.09
C TYR A 65 -3.77 -10.89 5.09
N CYS A 66 -2.54 -10.52 5.43
CA CYS A 66 -1.39 -10.68 4.55
C CYS A 66 -0.22 -11.35 5.28
N ASN A 67 0.56 -12.14 4.54
CA ASN A 67 1.81 -12.73 5.03
C ASN A 67 3.01 -11.80 4.79
N CYS A 68 2.80 -10.49 4.73
CA CYS A 68 3.90 -9.53 4.69
C CYS A 68 4.38 -9.21 6.11
N GLY A 69 5.44 -8.40 6.23
CA GLY A 69 5.94 -7.94 7.53
C GLY A 69 5.09 -6.86 8.20
N GLY A 70 4.04 -6.35 7.54
CA GLY A 70 3.17 -5.27 8.05
C GLY A 70 3.77 -3.88 7.91
N THR A 71 5.05 -3.84 7.54
CA THR A 71 5.76 -2.65 7.16
C THR A 71 5.67 -2.45 5.65
N PRO A 72 5.64 -1.19 5.17
CA PRO A 72 5.83 -0.88 3.77
C PRO A 72 7.16 -1.48 3.25
N PHE A 73 7.25 -1.73 1.94
CA PHE A 73 8.47 -2.10 1.20
C PHE A 73 9.01 -0.89 0.40
N PRO A 74 9.45 0.18 1.07
CA PRO A 74 9.84 1.44 0.42
C PRO A 74 11.09 1.31 -0.45
N ARG A 75 11.90 0.25 -0.27
CA ARG A 75 13.19 0.10 -0.95
C ARG A 75 13.16 -0.82 -2.16
N ASP A 76 12.03 -1.47 -2.48
CA ASP A 76 11.99 -2.44 -3.57
C ASP A 76 10.67 -2.38 -4.35
N ASP A 77 10.53 -1.33 -5.17
CA ASP A 77 9.43 -1.15 -6.13
C ASP A 77 9.21 -2.41 -7.00
N ALA A 78 10.27 -3.22 -7.19
CA ALA A 78 10.26 -4.47 -7.94
C ALA A 78 9.57 -5.63 -7.20
N MET A 79 9.39 -5.56 -5.88
CA MET A 79 8.72 -6.59 -5.07
C MET A 79 7.21 -6.36 -4.91
N VAL A 80 6.70 -5.17 -5.26
CA VAL A 80 5.27 -4.87 -5.18
C VAL A 80 4.49 -5.65 -6.25
N GLY A 81 3.61 -6.55 -5.82
CA GLY A 81 2.81 -7.41 -6.71
C GLY A 81 3.42 -8.78 -7.02
N VAL A 82 4.56 -9.14 -6.40
CA VAL A 82 5.23 -10.44 -6.62
C VAL A 82 4.77 -11.51 -5.61
N GLY A 83 3.87 -11.15 -4.69
CA GLY A 83 3.35 -12.04 -3.65
C GLY A 83 4.19 -11.98 -2.36
N ALA A 84 3.56 -12.38 -1.26
CA ALA A 84 4.10 -12.22 0.09
C ALA A 84 5.35 -13.08 0.35
N THR A 85 6.43 -12.46 0.82
CA THR A 85 7.63 -13.13 1.32
C THR A 85 7.46 -13.52 2.80
N ASN A 86 7.15 -14.79 3.06
CA ASN A 86 7.40 -15.51 4.33
C ASN A 86 6.96 -14.90 5.69
N GLY A 87 5.93 -14.06 5.77
CA GLY A 87 5.42 -13.53 7.04
C GLY A 87 4.50 -14.51 7.82
N ARG A 88 4.43 -14.33 9.14
CA ARG A 88 3.43 -14.95 10.02
C ARG A 88 2.17 -14.10 9.89
N GLY A 89 1.16 -14.54 9.12
CA GLY A 89 0.08 -13.68 8.65
C GLY A 89 -0.48 -12.68 9.69
N ILE A 90 -0.59 -11.44 9.25
CA ILE A 90 -0.95 -10.25 10.02
C ILE A 90 -2.10 -9.52 9.34
N PHE A 91 -2.74 -8.59 10.05
CA PHE A 91 -3.58 -7.57 9.40
C PHE A 91 -2.68 -6.42 8.93
N ALA A 92 -2.74 -6.14 7.64
CA ALA A 92 -2.00 -5.07 6.97
C ALA A 92 -3.00 -4.13 6.27
N PRO A 93 -2.65 -2.86 6.08
CA PRO A 93 -3.51 -1.93 5.35
C PRO A 93 -3.68 -2.39 3.90
N GLY A 94 -4.85 -2.10 3.35
CA GLY A 94 -5.24 -2.49 2.01
C GLY A 94 -6.25 -1.55 1.36
N VAL A 95 -6.44 -1.76 0.06
CA VAL A 95 -7.47 -1.07 -0.73
C VAL A 95 -8.34 -2.14 -1.37
N ARG A 96 -9.65 -1.97 -1.28
CA ARG A 96 -10.66 -2.81 -1.92
C ARG A 96 -11.29 -2.06 -3.08
N ILE A 97 -11.51 -2.74 -4.19
CA ILE A 97 -12.39 -2.28 -5.30
C ILE A 97 -13.30 -3.47 -5.65
N GLY A 98 -14.60 -3.33 -5.40
CA GLY A 98 -15.53 -4.46 -5.50
C GLY A 98 -15.10 -5.62 -4.59
N ASP A 99 -14.99 -6.83 -5.13
CA ASP A 99 -14.59 -8.02 -4.37
C ASP A 99 -13.07 -8.27 -4.33
N THR A 100 -12.26 -7.39 -4.91
CA THR A 100 -10.80 -7.57 -4.97
C THR A 100 -10.10 -6.67 -3.97
N ILE A 101 -9.19 -7.23 -3.17
CA ILE A 101 -8.43 -6.49 -2.16
C ILE A 101 -6.94 -6.56 -2.51
N VAL A 102 -6.21 -5.47 -2.28
CA VAL A 102 -4.74 -5.45 -2.30
C VAL A 102 -4.20 -5.08 -0.94
N CYS A 103 -3.14 -5.75 -0.49
CA CYS A 103 -2.30 -5.24 0.60
C CYS A 103 -1.43 -4.11 0.06
N ILE A 104 -1.62 -2.87 0.52
CA ILE A 104 -0.86 -1.72 -0.02
C ILE A 104 0.61 -1.70 0.39
N CYS A 105 1.00 -2.47 1.41
CA CYS A 105 2.41 -2.65 1.75
C CYS A 105 3.17 -3.43 0.66
N CYS A 106 2.64 -4.57 0.21
CA CYS A 106 3.38 -5.51 -0.67
C CYS A 106 2.75 -5.73 -2.05
N GLY A 107 1.57 -5.19 -2.32
CA GLY A 107 0.84 -5.37 -3.59
C GLY A 107 0.21 -6.76 -3.78
N ALA A 108 0.20 -7.63 -2.77
CA ALA A 108 -0.47 -8.92 -2.86
C ALA A 108 -1.99 -8.73 -3.00
N ILE A 109 -2.59 -9.44 -3.96
CA ILE A 109 -4.04 -9.45 -4.19
C ILE A 109 -4.66 -10.61 -3.41
N HIS A 110 -5.75 -10.31 -2.70
CA HIS A 110 -6.54 -11.23 -1.89
C HIS A 110 -7.97 -11.31 -2.43
#